data_AF-A0A6J8F4L7-F1
#
_entry.id   AF-A0A6J8F4L7-F1
#
_cell.length_a   1.000
_cell.length_b   1.000
_cell.length_c   1.000
_cell.angle_alpha   90.00
_cell.angle_beta   90.00
_cell.angle_gamma   90.00
#
_symmetry.space_group_name_H-M   'P 1'
#
loop_
_entity.id
_entity.type
_entity.pdbx_description
1 polymer ?
#
loop_
_entity_poly.entity_id
_entity_poly.type
_entity_poly.pdbx_seq_one_letter_code
_entity_poly.pdbx_strand_id
1 'polypeptide(L)'
;MAYPVGIILYAILQFIAFLFVLVGTPIDMFRGTTKDLFNISLCITLWGSKFECKTIMYAMPTDDQWKFCPTRLQHFHIAQILSIISVFVYALAALLGFIMLCCCSLLRWLCLVFNIAGIITLGITWGFMVVEYGRNESRFCPPLRKDYKFGVGFALFMVAWVLNLITSSSVLPWEILGTRMAEEKSKNTRSKIGGRGRRK
;
A
#
# COMPACT_ATOMS: atom_id res chain seq x y z
N MET A 1 21.52 9.25 -24.32
CA MET A 1 20.89 9.50 -23.00
C MET A 1 20.33 8.17 -22.50
N ALA A 2 21.14 7.39 -21.77
CA ALA A 2 20.68 6.14 -21.19
C ALA A 2 20.00 6.47 -19.87
N TYR A 3 18.66 6.53 -19.85
CA TYR A 3 17.94 6.43 -18.59
C TYR A 3 18.38 5.12 -17.92
N PRO A 4 18.78 5.14 -16.65
CA PRO A 4 19.12 3.91 -15.97
C PRO A 4 17.86 3.04 -15.98
N VAL A 5 17.95 1.84 -16.56
CA VAL A 5 16.85 0.87 -16.70
C VAL A 5 16.07 0.70 -15.38
N GLY A 6 16.76 0.84 -14.24
CA GLY A 6 16.15 0.81 -12.91
C GLY A 6 15.10 1.90 -12.63
N ILE A 7 15.22 3.13 -13.17
CA ILE A 7 14.22 4.18 -12.95
C ILE A 7 12.95 3.90 -13.77
N ILE A 8 13.10 3.38 -15.00
CA ILE A 8 11.96 2.98 -15.81
C ILE A 8 11.21 1.82 -15.13
N LEU A 9 11.96 0.80 -14.70
CA LEU A 9 11.39 -0.35 -14.01
C LEU A 9 10.65 0.08 -12.72
N TYR A 10 11.27 0.97 -11.93
CA TYR A 10 10.64 1.59 -10.77
C TYR A 10 9.30 2.25 -11.12
N ALA A 11 9.28 3.12 -12.13
CA ALA A 11 8.08 3.87 -12.51
C ALA A 11 6.94 2.94 -12.96
N ILE A 12 7.26 1.90 -13.74
CA ILE A 12 6.29 0.92 -14.22
C ILE A 12 5.73 0.10 -13.04
N LEU A 13 6.60 -0.45 -12.19
CA LEU A 13 6.17 -1.25 -11.04
C LEU A 13 5.32 -0.43 -10.06
N GLN A 14 5.70 0.82 -9.80
CA GLN A 14 4.95 1.71 -8.92
C GLN A 14 3.59 2.07 -9.50
N PHE A 15 3.50 2.27 -10.82
CA PHE A 15 2.23 2.51 -11.49
C PHE A 15 1.31 1.29 -11.44
N ILE A 16 1.84 0.08 -11.66
CA ILE A 16 1.07 -1.17 -11.52
C ILE A 16 0.57 -1.33 -10.08
N ALA A 17 1.43 -1.10 -9.08
CA ALA A 17 1.04 -1.17 -7.68
C ALA A 17 -0.07 -0.16 -7.35
N PHE A 18 0.02 1.07 -7.86
CA PHE A 18 -1.03 2.07 -7.73
C PHE A 18 -2.37 1.58 -8.33
N LEU A 19 -2.37 1.02 -9.54
CA LEU A 19 -3.59 0.49 -10.16
C LEU A 19 -4.21 -0.63 -9.32
N PHE A 20 -3.40 -1.51 -8.75
CA PHE A 20 -3.89 -2.59 -7.88
C PHE A 20 -4.51 -2.07 -6.59
N VAL A 21 -3.93 -1.03 -5.96
CA VAL A 21 -4.54 -0.39 -4.78
C VAL A 21 -5.84 0.32 -5.17
N LEU A 22 -5.82 1.06 -6.28
CA LEU A 22 -7.00 1.79 -6.78
C LEU A 22 -8.17 0.85 -7.09
N VAL A 23 -7.90 -0.26 -7.78
CA VAL A 23 -8.89 -1.26 -8.17
C VAL A 23 -9.25 -2.18 -7.00
N GLY A 24 -8.30 -2.50 -6.12
CA GLY A 24 -8.54 -3.33 -4.93
C GLY A 24 -9.43 -2.66 -3.88
N THR A 25 -9.35 -1.33 -3.74
CA THR A 25 -10.12 -0.56 -2.74
C THR A 25 -11.64 -0.72 -2.85
N PRO A 26 -12.27 -0.66 -4.05
CA PRO A 26 -13.70 -0.91 -4.20
C PRO A 26 -14.08 -2.40 -4.29
N ILE A 27 -13.11 -3.31 -4.43
CA ILE A 27 -13.36 -4.76 -4.63
C ILE A 27 -13.54 -5.50 -3.29
N ASP A 28 -14.14 -6.68 -3.35
CA ASP A 28 -14.31 -7.60 -2.22
C ASP A 28 -12.98 -8.00 -1.54
N MET A 29 -12.94 -7.83 -0.22
CA MET A 29 -11.87 -8.32 0.66
C MET A 29 -12.12 -9.76 1.09
N PHE A 30 -13.39 -10.13 1.26
CA PHE A 30 -13.80 -11.48 1.60
C PHE A 30 -14.95 -11.93 0.71
N ARG A 31 -14.96 -13.23 0.41
CA ARG A 31 -15.94 -13.86 -0.45
C ARG A 31 -16.50 -15.11 0.22
N GLY A 32 -17.82 -15.21 0.27
CA GLY A 32 -18.54 -16.33 0.87
C GLY A 32 -18.16 -17.64 0.21
N THR A 33 -17.91 -18.66 1.03
CA THR A 33 -17.51 -20.00 0.59
C THR A 33 -18.72 -20.86 0.25
N THR A 34 -19.81 -20.68 0.98
CA THR A 34 -21.09 -21.33 0.75
C THR A 34 -21.86 -20.53 -0.30
N LYS A 35 -22.18 -21.19 -1.40
CA LYS A 35 -23.35 -20.80 -2.17
C LYS A 35 -24.54 -21.21 -1.30
N ASP A 36 -25.31 -20.25 -0.80
CA ASP A 36 -26.56 -20.58 -0.10
C ASP A 36 -27.47 -21.42 -1.01
N LEU A 37 -28.56 -22.00 -0.48
CA LEU A 37 -29.56 -22.74 -1.26
C LEU A 37 -30.05 -21.99 -2.52
N PHE A 38 -29.87 -20.67 -2.56
CA PHE A 38 -30.23 -19.76 -3.66
C PHE A 38 -29.07 -19.39 -4.61
N ASN A 39 -27.89 -20.03 -4.51
CA ASN A 39 -26.69 -19.71 -5.32
C ASN A 39 -26.14 -18.27 -5.13
N ILE A 40 -26.49 -17.61 -4.03
CA ILE A 40 -26.05 -16.23 -3.74
C ILE A 40 -24.61 -16.28 -3.20
N SER A 41 -23.72 -15.45 -3.75
CA SER A 41 -22.33 -15.35 -3.28
C SER A 41 -22.17 -14.05 -2.49
N LEU A 42 -22.26 -14.14 -1.16
CA LEU A 42 -22.08 -12.97 -0.31
C LEU A 42 -20.63 -12.46 -0.41
N CYS A 43 -20.47 -11.16 -0.62
CA CYS A 43 -19.17 -10.53 -0.75
C CYS A 43 -19.05 -9.37 0.22
N ILE A 44 -17.93 -9.32 0.96
CA ILE A 44 -17.66 -8.27 1.93
C ILE A 44 -16.52 -7.42 1.38
N THR A 45 -16.79 -6.15 1.12
CA THR A 45 -15.79 -5.13 0.78
C THR A 45 -15.37 -4.38 2.06
N LEU A 46 -14.42 -3.44 1.95
CA LEU A 46 -14.16 -2.52 3.07
C LEU A 46 -15.37 -1.63 3.40
N TRP A 47 -16.27 -1.42 2.43
CA TRP A 47 -17.36 -0.44 2.49
C TRP A 47 -18.69 -1.04 2.95
N GLY A 48 -18.86 -2.35 2.78
CA GLY A 48 -20.03 -3.08 3.25
C GLY A 48 -20.15 -4.45 2.60
N SER A 49 -21.32 -5.07 2.79
CA SER A 49 -21.66 -6.36 2.20
C SER A 49 -22.51 -6.20 0.95
N LYS A 50 -22.36 -7.18 0.05
CA LYS A 50 -23.13 -7.32 -1.18
C LYS A 50 -23.66 -8.74 -1.26
N PHE A 51 -24.92 -8.90 -1.66
CA PHE A 51 -25.49 -10.22 -1.96
C PHE A 51 -24.86 -10.84 -3.20
N GLU A 52 -24.46 -10.02 -4.17
CA GLU A 52 -23.71 -10.45 -5.34
C GLU A 52 -22.48 -9.58 -5.52
N CYS A 53 -21.30 -10.19 -5.67
CA CYS A 53 -20.06 -9.47 -5.97
C CYS A 53 -20.17 -8.56 -7.20
N LYS A 54 -21.06 -8.87 -8.16
CA LYS A 54 -21.23 -8.14 -9.42
C LYS A 54 -22.11 -6.89 -9.29
N THR A 55 -22.91 -6.77 -8.23
CA THR A 55 -23.84 -5.64 -8.10
C THR A 55 -23.13 -4.42 -7.50
N ILE A 56 -23.59 -3.24 -7.91
CA ILE A 56 -23.07 -1.95 -7.39
C ILE A 56 -23.71 -1.64 -6.03
N MET A 57 -24.94 -2.13 -5.81
CA MET A 57 -25.71 -1.89 -4.60
C MET A 57 -25.16 -2.66 -3.40
N TYR A 58 -25.00 -1.95 -2.28
CA TYR A 58 -24.69 -2.56 -1.00
C TYR A 58 -25.97 -3.08 -0.36
N ALA A 59 -25.91 -4.33 0.10
CA ALA A 59 -26.97 -4.96 0.86
C ALA A 59 -27.08 -4.34 2.25
N MET A 60 -25.93 -4.20 2.90
CA MET A 60 -25.78 -3.48 4.16
C MET A 60 -24.44 -2.75 4.20
N PRO A 61 -24.41 -1.49 4.66
CA PRO A 61 -23.16 -0.77 4.90
C PRO A 61 -22.38 -1.37 6.07
N THR A 62 -21.10 -1.02 6.17
CA THR A 62 -20.19 -1.50 7.24
C THR A 62 -20.72 -1.23 8.65
N ASP A 63 -21.31 -0.04 8.86
CA ASP A 63 -21.85 0.39 10.15
C ASP A 63 -22.97 -0.54 10.65
N ASP A 64 -23.90 -0.90 9.77
CA ASP A 64 -25.00 -1.80 10.11
C ASP A 64 -24.53 -3.25 10.22
N GLN A 65 -23.61 -3.66 9.34
CA GLN A 65 -23.07 -5.02 9.31
C GLN A 65 -22.34 -5.39 10.61
N TRP A 66 -21.57 -4.47 11.18
CA TRP A 66 -20.76 -4.72 12.37
C TRP A 66 -21.25 -4.00 13.62
N LYS A 67 -22.50 -3.53 13.63
CA LYS A 67 -23.12 -2.80 14.75
C LYS A 67 -22.98 -3.51 16.11
N PHE A 68 -23.02 -4.85 16.10
CA PHE A 68 -22.89 -5.69 17.30
C PHE A 68 -21.45 -6.12 17.62
N CYS A 69 -20.48 -5.77 16.77
CA CYS A 69 -19.07 -6.11 16.89
C CYS A 69 -18.22 -4.81 16.81
N PRO A 70 -18.16 -4.01 17.89
CA PRO A 70 -17.57 -2.67 17.84
C PRO A 70 -16.08 -2.68 17.52
N THR A 71 -15.33 -3.68 17.98
CA THR A 71 -13.89 -3.79 17.71
C THR A 71 -13.63 -4.08 16.23
N ARG A 72 -14.32 -5.07 15.64
CA ARG A 72 -14.33 -5.29 14.18
C ARG A 72 -14.74 -4.05 13.40
N LEU A 73 -15.81 -3.36 13.80
CA LEU A 73 -16.26 -2.13 13.16
C LEU A 73 -15.14 -1.07 13.13
N GLN A 74 -14.45 -0.85 14.26
CA GLN A 74 -13.32 0.07 14.33
C GLN A 74 -12.18 -0.33 13.38
N HIS A 75 -11.81 -1.61 13.32
CA HIS A 75 -10.78 -2.09 12.39
C HIS A 75 -11.16 -1.84 10.92
N PHE A 76 -12.44 -2.06 10.56
CA PHE A 76 -12.93 -1.76 9.21
C PHE A 76 -12.87 -0.26 8.89
N HIS A 77 -13.28 0.63 9.81
CA HIS A 77 -13.15 2.07 9.60
C HIS A 77 -11.70 2.54 9.45
N ILE A 78 -10.80 2.04 10.31
CA ILE A 78 -9.37 2.34 10.21
C ILE A 78 -8.84 1.86 8.86
N ALA A 79 -9.21 0.65 8.44
CA ALA A 79 -8.82 0.11 7.15
C ALA A 79 -9.38 0.91 5.95
N GLN A 80 -10.63 1.40 6.02
CA GLN A 80 -11.21 2.28 5.00
C GLN A 80 -10.38 3.56 4.84
N ILE A 81 -10.13 4.26 5.96
CA ILE A 81 -9.35 5.50 5.97
C ILE A 81 -7.94 5.25 5.44
N LEU A 82 -7.27 4.20 5.92
CA LEU A 82 -5.92 3.85 5.48
C LEU A 82 -5.89 3.45 4.00
N SER A 83 -6.92 2.77 3.48
CA SER A 83 -7.00 2.42 2.06
C SER A 83 -7.07 3.68 1.18
N ILE A 84 -7.88 4.67 1.56
CA ILE A 84 -7.96 5.96 0.85
C ILE A 84 -6.60 6.68 0.89
N ILE A 85 -5.99 6.78 2.08
CA ILE A 85 -4.67 7.40 2.24
C ILE A 85 -3.64 6.67 1.35
N SER A 86 -3.66 5.34 1.33
CA SER A 86 -2.75 4.55 0.51
C SER A 86 -2.93 4.81 -0.98
N VAL A 87 -4.16 5.00 -1.47
CA VAL A 87 -4.42 5.39 -2.88
C VAL A 87 -3.69 6.69 -3.22
N PHE A 88 -3.84 7.73 -2.38
CA PHE A 88 -3.15 9.01 -2.59
C PHE A 88 -1.63 8.89 -2.51
N VAL A 89 -1.13 8.14 -1.52
CA VAL A 89 0.32 7.93 -1.33
C VAL A 89 0.93 7.21 -2.54
N TYR A 90 0.29 6.15 -3.05
CA TYR A 90 0.77 5.42 -4.22
C TYR A 90 0.64 6.25 -5.50
N ALA A 91 -0.41 7.08 -5.63
CA ALA A 91 -0.57 8.01 -6.75
C ALA A 91 0.57 9.04 -6.78
N LEU A 92 0.86 9.68 -5.65
CA LEU A 92 1.97 10.63 -5.52
C LEU A 92 3.32 9.95 -5.80
N ALA A 93 3.53 8.73 -5.28
CA ALA A 93 4.74 7.96 -5.55
C ALA A 93 4.92 7.63 -7.04
N ALA A 94 3.82 7.29 -7.74
CA ALA A 94 3.83 7.04 -9.18
C ALA A 94 4.12 8.32 -9.97
N LEU A 95 3.44 9.43 -9.67
CA LEU A 95 3.68 10.73 -10.29
C LEU A 95 5.13 11.18 -10.14
N LEU A 96 5.68 11.08 -8.93
CA LEU A 96 7.09 11.39 -8.66
C LEU A 96 8.04 10.46 -9.43
N GLY A 97 7.69 9.18 -9.59
CA GLY A 97 8.41 8.24 -10.43
C GLY A 97 8.50 8.68 -11.89
N PHE A 98 7.38 9.14 -12.46
CA PHE A 98 7.36 9.70 -13.82
C PHE A 98 8.13 11.02 -13.92
N ILE A 99 8.00 11.92 -12.93
CA ILE A 99 8.71 13.21 -12.94
C ILE A 99 10.23 13.00 -12.83
N MET A 100 10.69 11.96 -12.13
CA MET A 100 12.12 11.61 -12.09
C MET A 100 12.71 11.26 -13.47
N LEU A 101 11.89 10.80 -14.43
CA LEU A 101 12.32 10.61 -15.82
C LEU A 101 12.60 11.96 -16.53
N CYS A 102 12.03 13.07 -16.03
CA CYS A 102 12.06 14.40 -16.66
C CYS A 102 13.04 15.41 -16.03
N CYS A 103 13.96 15.00 -15.14
CA CYS A 103 15.17 15.76 -14.70
C CYS A 103 15.22 16.37 -13.27
N CYS A 104 14.49 15.89 -12.26
CA CYS A 104 14.59 16.43 -10.89
C CYS A 104 15.20 15.45 -9.86
N SER A 105 16.38 15.77 -9.32
CA SER A 105 17.10 14.97 -8.31
C SER A 105 16.61 15.15 -6.86
N LEU A 106 15.94 16.27 -6.55
CA LEU A 106 15.34 16.54 -5.22
C LEU A 106 14.17 15.61 -4.87
N LEU A 107 13.55 14.98 -5.87
CA LEU A 107 12.36 14.15 -5.67
C LEU A 107 12.67 12.76 -5.13
N ARG A 108 13.94 12.32 -5.11
CA ARG A 108 14.36 11.01 -4.62
C ARG A 108 13.97 10.73 -3.18
N TRP A 109 14.21 11.69 -2.29
CA TRP A 109 13.88 11.56 -0.87
C TRP A 109 12.37 11.53 -0.62
N LEU A 110 11.62 12.40 -1.30
CA LEU A 110 10.16 12.41 -1.23
C LEU A 110 9.60 11.07 -1.72
N CYS A 111 10.13 10.56 -2.83
CA CYS A 111 9.76 9.27 -3.39
C CYS A 111 9.96 8.13 -2.37
N LEU A 112 11.11 8.09 -1.69
CA LEU A 112 11.39 7.10 -0.64
C LEU A 112 10.40 7.21 0.53
N VAL A 113 10.11 8.42 1.00
CA VAL A 113 9.14 8.65 2.09
C VAL A 113 7.76 8.13 1.70
N PHE A 114 7.28 8.42 0.49
CA PHE A 114 5.97 7.93 0.02
C PHE A 114 5.96 6.40 -0.16
N ASN A 115 7.04 5.77 -0.63
CA ASN A 115 7.12 4.30 -0.71
C ASN A 115 7.00 3.67 0.69
N ILE A 116 7.75 4.16 1.68
CA ILE A 116 7.69 3.66 3.06
C ILE A 116 6.30 3.89 3.67
N ALA A 117 5.75 5.11 3.51
CA ALA A 117 4.39 5.41 3.95
C ALA A 117 3.38 4.45 3.31
N GLY A 118 3.54 4.12 2.03
CA GLY A 118 2.72 3.16 1.31
C GLY A 118 2.84 1.72 1.82
N ILE A 119 4.04 1.30 2.24
CA ILE A 119 4.27 -0.04 2.85
C ILE A 119 3.54 -0.12 4.20
N ILE A 120 3.68 0.91 5.03
CA ILE A 120 3.10 0.94 6.38
C ILE A 120 1.58 1.00 6.30
N THR A 121 1.03 1.96 5.55
CA THR A 121 -0.43 2.16 5.44
C THR A 121 -1.13 0.93 4.89
N LEU A 122 -0.70 0.44 3.72
CA LEU A 122 -1.31 -0.73 3.08
C LEU A 122 -1.07 -2.01 3.90
N GLY A 123 0.10 -2.14 4.53
CA GLY A 123 0.44 -3.23 5.44
C GLY A 123 -0.53 -3.34 6.62
N ILE A 124 -0.85 -2.21 7.23
CA ILE A 124 -1.84 -2.15 8.32
C ILE A 124 -3.24 -2.46 7.79
N THR A 125 -3.62 -1.93 6.62
CA THR A 125 -4.95 -2.15 6.01
C THR A 125 -5.25 -3.63 5.80
N TRP A 126 -4.39 -4.38 5.10
CA TRP A 126 -4.63 -5.81 4.89
C TRP A 126 -4.33 -6.63 6.16
N GLY A 127 -3.42 -6.16 7.02
CA GLY A 127 -3.13 -6.78 8.32
C GLY A 127 -4.36 -6.87 9.22
N PHE A 128 -5.15 -5.79 9.34
CA PHE A 128 -6.42 -5.82 10.05
C PHE A 128 -7.39 -6.85 9.46
N MET A 129 -7.47 -6.95 8.12
CA MET A 129 -8.33 -7.94 7.47
C MET A 129 -7.92 -9.38 7.82
N VAL A 130 -6.62 -9.67 7.94
CA VAL A 130 -6.14 -10.99 8.37
C VAL A 130 -6.46 -11.27 9.84
N VAL A 131 -6.36 -10.25 10.70
CA VAL A 131 -6.78 -10.37 12.11
C VAL A 131 -8.25 -10.75 12.19
N GLU A 132 -9.13 -10.05 11.46
CA GLU A 132 -10.57 -10.36 11.42
C GLU A 132 -10.89 -11.73 10.82
N TYR A 133 -10.03 -12.21 9.92
CA TYR A 133 -10.17 -13.53 9.32
C TYR A 133 -9.97 -14.65 10.35
N GLY A 134 -8.93 -14.55 11.18
CA GLY A 134 -8.50 -15.64 12.07
C GLY A 134 -8.89 -15.49 13.53
N ARG A 135 -9.09 -14.26 14.01
CA ARG A 135 -9.28 -13.98 15.43
C ARG A 135 -10.75 -14.11 15.81
N ASN A 136 -10.99 -14.83 16.91
CA ASN A 136 -12.28 -14.84 17.57
C ASN A 136 -12.33 -13.65 18.52
N GLU A 137 -13.19 -12.67 18.25
CA GLU A 137 -13.40 -11.56 19.19
C GLU A 137 -14.28 -12.01 20.37
N SER A 138 -15.43 -12.64 20.08
CA SER A 138 -16.39 -13.05 21.10
C SER A 138 -17.27 -14.20 20.62
N ARG A 139 -18.13 -14.73 21.52
CA ARG A 139 -19.08 -15.79 21.17
C ARG A 139 -20.13 -15.33 20.14
N PHE A 140 -20.40 -14.02 20.06
CA PHE A 140 -21.36 -13.41 19.14
C PHE A 140 -20.72 -12.87 17.85
N CYS A 141 -19.39 -12.71 17.82
CA CYS A 141 -18.62 -12.25 16.66
C CYS A 141 -17.62 -13.34 16.25
N PRO A 142 -18.08 -14.38 15.51
CA PRO A 142 -17.22 -15.47 15.05
C PRO A 142 -16.18 -14.99 14.02
N PRO A 143 -15.13 -15.79 13.77
CA PRO A 143 -14.09 -15.46 12.82
C PRO A 143 -14.62 -15.59 11.39
N LEU A 144 -14.21 -14.69 10.49
CA LEU A 144 -14.69 -14.72 9.09
C LEU A 144 -14.26 -16.00 8.35
N ARG A 145 -13.20 -16.69 8.77
CA ARG A 145 -12.74 -17.94 8.15
C ARG A 145 -13.79 -19.06 8.10
N LYS A 146 -14.81 -19.03 8.97
CA LYS A 146 -15.86 -20.08 8.98
C LYS A 146 -16.70 -20.06 7.70
N ASP A 147 -17.06 -18.86 7.25
CA ASP A 147 -18.04 -18.68 6.17
C ASP A 147 -17.42 -18.03 4.92
N TYR A 148 -16.23 -17.42 5.06
CA TYR A 148 -15.59 -16.64 4.01
C TYR A 148 -14.17 -17.10 3.68
N LYS A 149 -13.78 -16.85 2.43
CA LYS A 149 -12.41 -16.91 1.89
C LYS A 149 -11.94 -15.50 1.57
N PHE A 150 -10.63 -15.33 1.38
CA PHE A 150 -10.09 -14.06 0.88
C PHE A 150 -10.61 -13.76 -0.53
N GLY A 151 -11.04 -12.53 -0.73
CA GLY A 151 -11.55 -11.99 -1.99
C GLY A 151 -10.42 -11.52 -2.91
N VAL A 152 -10.82 -11.06 -4.10
CA VAL A 152 -9.85 -10.60 -5.12
C VAL A 152 -9.17 -9.32 -4.68
N GLY A 153 -9.89 -8.42 -4.01
CA GLY A 153 -9.36 -7.14 -3.55
C GLY A 153 -8.25 -7.32 -2.50
N PHE A 154 -8.39 -8.31 -1.63
CA PHE A 154 -7.33 -8.69 -0.69
C PHE A 154 -6.05 -9.13 -1.41
N ALA A 155 -6.19 -9.99 -2.44
CA ALA A 155 -5.05 -10.43 -3.23
C ALA A 155 -4.38 -9.25 -3.96
N LEU A 156 -5.16 -8.32 -4.50
CA LEU A 156 -4.62 -7.10 -5.15
C LEU A 156 -3.82 -6.24 -4.16
N PHE A 157 -4.32 -6.05 -2.93
CA PHE A 157 -3.59 -5.33 -1.89
C PHE A 157 -2.28 -6.03 -1.52
N MET A 158 -2.30 -7.36 -1.38
CA MET A 158 -1.09 -8.14 -1.09
C MET A 158 -0.06 -8.03 -2.21
N VAL A 159 -0.48 -8.18 -3.47
CA VAL A 159 0.42 -8.06 -4.62
C VAL A 159 0.99 -6.64 -4.70
N ALA A 160 0.15 -5.60 -4.55
CA ALA A 160 0.61 -4.22 -4.54
C ALA A 160 1.63 -3.94 -3.43
N TRP A 161 1.39 -4.48 -2.23
CA TRP A 161 2.30 -4.35 -1.10
C TRP A 161 3.66 -5.02 -1.37
N VAL A 162 3.66 -6.23 -1.94
CA VAL A 162 4.90 -6.93 -2.34
C VAL A 162 5.65 -6.18 -3.43
N LEU A 163 4.95 -5.67 -4.45
CA LEU A 163 5.57 -4.85 -5.50
C LEU A 163 6.24 -3.60 -4.92
N ASN A 164 5.59 -2.94 -3.95
CA ASN A 164 6.16 -1.78 -3.26
C ASN A 164 7.39 -2.16 -2.41
N LEU A 165 7.39 -3.32 -1.74
CA LEU A 165 8.57 -3.81 -1.02
C LEU A 165 9.76 -4.06 -1.95
N ILE A 166 9.53 -4.72 -3.09
CA ILE A 166 10.58 -4.98 -4.09
C ILE A 166 11.16 -3.65 -4.59
N THR A 167 10.26 -2.71 -4.90
CA THR A 167 10.61 -1.38 -5.40
C THR A 167 11.40 -0.59 -4.36
N SER A 168 10.94 -0.54 -3.12
CA SER A 168 11.62 0.13 -2.00
C SER A 168 13.00 -0.46 -1.72
N SER A 169 13.11 -1.80 -1.71
CA SER A 169 14.39 -2.50 -1.48
C SER A 169 15.43 -2.24 -2.58
N SER A 170 14.98 -1.95 -3.81
CA SER A 170 15.87 -1.61 -4.93
C SER A 170 16.31 -0.15 -4.91
N VAL A 171 15.44 0.76 -4.45
CA VAL A 171 15.73 2.20 -4.36
C VAL A 171 16.62 2.52 -3.16
N LEU A 172 16.41 1.87 -2.02
CA LEU A 172 17.10 2.18 -0.76
C LEU A 172 18.65 2.10 -0.86
N PRO A 173 19.28 1.06 -1.46
CA PRO A 173 20.73 1.00 -1.63
C PRO A 173 21.26 2.09 -2.55
N TRP A 174 20.50 2.45 -3.59
CA TRP A 174 20.87 3.51 -4.51
C TRP A 174 20.92 4.87 -3.81
N GLU A 175 19.94 5.17 -2.95
CA GLU A 175 19.93 6.40 -2.16
C GLU A 175 21.06 6.44 -1.11
N ILE A 176 21.32 5.32 -0.43
CA ILE A 176 22.42 5.23 0.54
C ILE A 176 23.77 5.45 -0.14
N LEU A 177 23.99 4.90 -1.34
CA LEU A 177 25.22 5.13 -2.09
C LEU A 177 25.34 6.59 -2.56
N GLY A 178 24.23 7.21 -3.00
CA GLY A 178 24.20 8.62 -3.40
C GLY A 178 24.53 9.57 -2.24
N THR A 179 23.97 9.32 -1.06
CA THR A 179 24.24 10.13 0.15
C THR A 179 25.69 9.99 0.63
N ARG A 180 26.25 8.77 0.61
CA ARG A 180 27.66 8.49 0.93
C ARG A 180 28.61 9.30 0.04
N MET A 181 28.38 9.29 -1.27
CA MET A 181 29.20 10.05 -2.22
C MET A 181 29.11 11.57 -2.01
N ALA A 182 27.93 12.09 -1.65
CA ALA A 182 27.75 13.51 -1.35
C ALA A 182 28.50 13.94 -0.07
N GLU A 183 28.45 13.10 0.97
CA GLU A 183 29.17 13.34 2.23
C GLU A 183 30.70 13.34 2.01
N GLU A 184 31.20 12.39 1.22
CA GLU A 184 32.63 12.28 0.91
C GLU A 184 33.13 13.50 0.11
N LYS A 185 32.34 13.97 -0.86
CA LYS A 185 32.65 15.19 -1.63
C LYS A 185 32.68 16.43 -0.74
N SER A 186 31.79 16.53 0.25
CA SER A 186 31.78 17.60 1.25
C SER A 186 33.04 17.60 2.12
N LYS A 187 33.44 16.41 2.63
CA LYS A 187 34.68 16.24 3.42
C LYS A 187 35.93 16.60 2.62
N ASN A 188 36.04 16.16 1.37
CA ASN A 188 37.17 16.47 0.49
C ASN A 188 37.25 17.99 0.17
N THR A 189 36.10 18.63 -0.04
CA THR A 189 36.04 20.09 -0.27
C THR A 189 36.49 20.87 0.96
N ARG A 190 36.04 20.48 2.17
CA ARG A 190 36.43 21.12 3.43
C ARG A 190 37.93 20.92 3.74
N SER A 191 38.50 19.75 3.43
CA SER A 191 39.94 19.48 3.53
C SER A 191 40.78 20.37 2.61
N LYS A 192 40.37 20.54 1.34
CA LYS A 192 41.06 21.42 0.38
C LYS A 192 41.05 22.90 0.80
N ILE A 193 39.99 23.36 1.46
CA ILE A 193 39.89 24.74 1.97
C ILE A 193 40.77 24.93 3.21
N GLY A 194 40.79 23.96 4.14
CA GLY A 194 41.65 23.99 5.34
C GLY A 194 43.15 23.89 5.04
N GLY A 195 43.55 23.17 3.99
CA GLY A 195 44.96 23.07 3.57
C GLY A 195 45.52 24.32 2.88
N ARG A 196 44.67 25.21 2.36
CA ARG A 196 45.09 26.43 1.65
C ARG A 196 45.35 27.62 2.58
N GLY A 197 44.86 27.56 3.82
CA GLY A 197 45.07 28.59 4.85
C GLY A 197 46.38 28.47 5.65
N ARG A 198 47.18 27.42 5.43
CA ARG A 198 48.43 27.15 6.18
C ARG A 198 49.72 27.38 5.38
N ARG A 199 49.60 27.95 4.17
CA ARG A 199 50.73 28.44 3.35
C ARG A 199 50.65 29.96 3.22
N LYS A 200 50.91 30.67 4.31
CA LYS A 200 51.42 32.05 4.30
C LYS A 200 52.32 32.21 5.50
#